data_AF-A0A1E5TKE9-F1
#
_entry.id   AF-A0A1E5TKE9-F1
#
_cell.length_a   1.000
_cell.length_b   1.000
_cell.length_c   1.000
_cell.angle_alpha   90.00
_cell.angle_beta   90.00
_cell.angle_gamma   90.00
#
_symmetry.space_group_name_H-M   'P 1'
#
loop_
_entity.id
_entity.type
_entity.pdbx_description
1 polymer ?
#
loop_
_entity_poly.entity_id
_entity_poly.type
_entity_poly.pdbx_seq_one_letter_code
_entity_poly.pdbx_strand_id
1 'polypeptide(L)' 'MSGYLILFFLGGPIVLAISNLLLGPIFNKKIPFKIHFRSFMVGTVVYLLGASLIYYFVLQDKL' A
#
# COMPACT_ATOMS: atom_id res chain seq x y z
N MET A 1 -5.27 -1.02 -20.57
CA MET A 1 -5.86 -0.04 -19.62
C MET A 1 -6.09 -0.67 -18.25
N SER A 2 -6.89 -1.74 -18.13
CA SER A 2 -7.15 -2.42 -16.84
C SER A 2 -5.88 -2.83 -16.04
N GLY A 3 -4.84 -3.37 -16.69
CA GLY A 3 -3.61 -3.76 -16.00
C GLY A 3 -2.83 -2.61 -15.32
N TYR A 4 -2.86 -1.41 -15.89
CA TYR A 4 -2.19 -0.24 -15.29
C TYR A 4 -2.94 0.28 -14.06
N LEU A 5 -4.26 0.20 -14.06
CA LEU A 5 -5.08 0.52 -12.89
C LEU A 5 -4.83 -0.47 -11.76
N ILE A 6 -4.76 -1.77 -12.08
CA ILE A 6 -4.41 -2.82 -11.12
C ILE A 6 -3.04 -2.52 -10.49
N LEU A 7 -2.02 -2.21 -11.30
CA LEU A 7 -0.69 -1.85 -10.80
C LEU A 7 -0.69 -0.55 -9.99
N PHE A 8 -1.49 0.44 -10.37
CA PHE A 8 -1.62 1.70 -9.62
C PHE A 8 -2.21 1.48 -8.24
N PHE A 9 -3.28 0.68 -8.11
CA PHE A 9 -3.90 0.42 -6.81
C PHE A 9 -3.14 -0.61 -5.97
N LEU A 10 -2.49 -1.60 -6.57
CA LEU A 10 -1.77 -2.65 -5.84
C LEU A 10 -0.29 -2.39 -5.63
N GLY A 11 0.34 -1.53 -6.42
CA GLY A 11 1.78 -1.25 -6.34
C GLY A 11 2.19 -0.75 -4.96
N GLY A 12 1.49 0.27 -4.44
CA GLY A 12 1.71 0.77 -3.08
C GLY A 12 1.51 -0.30 -1.99
N PRO A 13 0.37 -0.99 -1.94
CA PRO A 13 0.11 -2.06 -0.98
C PRO A 13 1.15 -3.18 -1.02
N ILE A 14 1.64 -3.58 -2.19
CA ILE A 14 2.69 -4.59 -2.31
C ILE A 14 3.99 -4.11 -1.67
N VAL A 15 4.43 -2.88 -1.96
CA VAL A 15 5.63 -2.29 -1.35
C VAL A 15 5.47 -2.15 0.17
N LEU A 16 4.30 -1.73 0.64
CA LEU A 16 3.96 -1.62 2.06
C LEU A 16 3.95 -2.99 2.75
N ALA A 17 3.46 -4.03 2.09
CA ALA A 17 3.46 -5.40 2.60
C ALA A 17 4.88 -5.93 2.75
N ILE A 18 5.73 -5.77 1.73
CA ILE A 18 7.12 -6.21 1.79
C ILE A 18 7.88 -5.48 2.90
N SER A 19 7.76 -4.15 2.97
CA SER A 19 8.45 -3.35 3.98
C SER A 19 7.98 -3.63 5.40
N ASN A 20 6.66 -3.68 5.66
CA ASN A 20 6.14 -3.83 7.01
C ASN A 20 6.00 -5.28 7.46
N LEU A 21 5.67 -6.23 6.59
CA LEU A 21 5.39 -7.62 6.98
C LEU A 21 6.58 -8.56 6.78
N LEU A 22 7.52 -8.23 5.88
CA LEU A 22 8.72 -9.03 5.65
C LEU A 22 9.95 -8.33 6.24
N LEU A 23 10.37 -7.21 5.65
CA LEU A 23 11.64 -6.57 6.00
C LEU A 23 11.64 -6.07 7.45
N GLY A 24 10.59 -5.39 7.89
CA GLY A 24 10.47 -4.87 9.25
C GLY A 24 10.68 -5.94 10.34
N PRO A 25 9.91 -7.05 10.32
CA PRO A 25 10.07 -8.14 11.27
C PRO A 25 11.41 -8.86 11.17
N ILE A 26 11.98 -9.00 9.95
CA ILE A 26 13.29 -9.62 9.74
C ILE A 26 14.41 -8.78 10.36
N PHE A 27 14.40 -7.46 10.15
CA PHE A 27 15.45 -6.55 10.63
C PHE A 27 15.26 -6.14 12.09
N ASN A 28 14.03 -6.14 12.62
CA ASN A 28 13.74 -5.70 13.98
C ASN A 28 12.86 -6.69 14.76
N LYS A 29 13.50 -7.76 15.23
CA LYS A 29 12.85 -8.83 16.02
C LYS A 29 12.30 -8.39 17.38
N LYS A 30 12.63 -7.17 17.86
CA LYS A 30 12.13 -6.64 19.14
C LYS A 30 10.70 -6.12 19.02
N ILE A 31 10.28 -5.72 17.82
CA ILE A 31 8.95 -5.18 17.59
C ILE A 31 7.99 -6.35 17.32
N PRO A 32 6.89 -6.48 18.08
CA PRO A 32 5.91 -7.54 17.83
C PRO A 32 5.24 -7.35 16.47
N PHE A 33 5.02 -8.48 15.77
CA PHE A 33 4.41 -8.51 14.44
C PHE A 33 3.07 -7.77 14.35
N LYS A 34 2.30 -7.72 15.44
CA LYS A 34 1.03 -6.96 15.51
C LYS A 34 1.20 -5.46 15.19
N ILE A 35 2.34 -4.86 15.57
CA ILE A 35 2.63 -3.44 15.29
C ILE A 35 2.94 -3.27 13.81
N HIS A 36 3.76 -4.15 13.24
CA HIS A 36 4.06 -4.22 11.82
C HIS A 36 2.79 -4.39 10.97
N PHE A 37 1.89 -5.29 11.38
CA PHE A 37 0.61 -5.50 10.71
C PHE A 37 -0.30 -4.27 10.81
N ARG A 38 -0.36 -3.60 11.97
CA ARG A 38 -1.10 -2.33 12.10
C ARG A 38 -0.54 -1.23 11.20
N SER A 39 0.79 -1.08 11.15
CA SER A 39 1.47 -0.14 10.27
C SER A 39 1.14 -0.40 8.80
N PHE A 40 1.20 -1.67 8.38
CA PHE A 40 0.78 -2.09 7.04
C PHE A 40 -0.67 -1.72 6.74
N MET A 41 -1.61 -2.03 7.64
CA MET A 41 -3.03 -1.76 7.44
C MET A 41 -3.31 -0.27 7.31
N VAL A 42 -2.78 0.55 8.24
CA VAL A 42 -2.95 2.01 8.21
C VAL A 42 -2.33 2.61 6.95
N GLY A 43 -1.09 2.24 6.62
CA GLY A 43 -0.42 2.72 5.42
C GLY A 43 -1.16 2.36 4.14
N THR A 44 -1.70 1.14 4.06
CA THR A 44 -2.47 0.67 2.91
C THR A 44 -3.78 1.42 2.76
N VAL A 45 -4.52 1.65 3.85
CA VAL A 45 -5.76 2.44 3.82
C VAL A 45 -5.48 3.86 3.36
N VAL A 46 -4.45 4.52 3.93
CA VAL A 46 -4.07 5.89 3.54
C VAL A 46 -3.67 5.95 2.06
N TYR A 47 -2.86 4.99 1.61
CA TYR A 47 -2.47 4.91 0.21
C TYR A 47 -3.68 4.74 -0.70
N LEU A 48 -4.58 3.80 -0.41
CA LEU A 48 -5.75 3.53 -1.24
C LEU A 48 -6.72 4.70 -1.28
N LEU A 49 -6.91 5.41 -0.17
CA LEU A 49 -7.70 6.65 -0.16
C LEU A 49 -7.08 7.70 -1.09
N GLY A 50 -5.77 7.94 -0.98
CA GLY A 50 -5.06 8.87 -1.86
C GLY A 50 -5.13 8.45 -3.33
N ALA A 51 -4.90 7.17 -3.62
CA ALA A 51 -5.00 6.60 -4.96
C ALA A 51 -6.40 6.76 -5.54
N SER A 52 -7.46 6.51 -4.76
CA SER A 52 -8.85 6.71 -5.19
C SER A 52 -9.15 8.17 -5.50
N LEU A 53 -8.67 9.11 -4.68
CA LEU A 53 -8.83 10.55 -4.94
C LEU A 53 -8.12 10.96 -6.24
N ILE A 54 -6.87 10.52 -6.43
CA ILE A 54 -6.10 10.80 -7.66
C ILE A 54 -6.79 10.17 -8.88
N TYR A 55 -7.27 8.94 -8.74
CA TYR A 55 -8.01 8.27 -9.79
C TYR A 55 -9.24 9.10 -10.19
N TYR A 56 -10.09 9.45 -9.23
CA TYR A 56 -11.33 10.18 -9.48
C TYR A 56 -11.10 11.58 -10.06
N PHE A 57 -10.17 12.36 -9.52
CA PHE A 57 -9.99 13.77 -9.92
C PHE A 57 -9.05 13.98 -11.10
N VAL A 58 -8.15 13.04 -11.40
CA VAL A 58 -7.05 13.26 -12.36
C VAL A 58 -7.00 12.21 -13.45
N LEU A 59 -7.27 10.95 -13.11
CA LEU A 59 -6.95 9.79 -13.95
C LEU A 59 -8.17 9.16 -14.63
N GLN A 60 -9.38 9.35 -14.10
CA GLN A 60 -10.61 8.70 -14.56
C GLN A 60 -10.91 8.93 -16.04
N ASP A 61 -10.63 10.12 -16.56
CA ASP A 61 -10.86 10.46 -17.98
C ASP A 61 -9.63 10.22 -18.88
N LYS A 62 -8.52 9.76 -18.31
CA LYS A 62 -7.22 9.63 -19.00
C LYS A 62 -6.70 8.19 -19.12
N LEU A 63 -7.27 7.23 -18.38
CA LEU A 63 -6.83 5.84 -18.28
C LEU A 63 -7.89 4.83 -18.69
#